data_AF-A0A5Y4YVH7-F1
#
_entry.id   AF-A0A5Y4YVH7-F1
#
_cell.length_a   1.000
_cell.length_b   1.000
_cell.length_c   1.000
_cell.angle_alpha   90.00
_cell.angle_beta   90.00
_cell.angle_gamma   90.00
#
_symmetry.space_group_name_H-M   'P 1'
#
loop_
_entity.id
_entity.type
_entity.pdbx_description
1 polymer ?
#
loop_
_entity_poly.entity_id
_entity_poly.type
_entity_poly.pdbx_seq_one_letter_code
_entity_poly.pdbx_strand_id
1 'polypeptide(L)' 'MFPEYRALISRLKKDNTRFAALFHEHNILDADIKKREMVAGFSDAETETLKKKKLHIKDELYRILKSYDTKNEVTHGK' A
#
# COMPACT_ATOMS: atom_id res chain seq x y z
N MET A 1 2.48 -5.45 5.06
CA MET A 1 1.09 -5.01 4.78
C MET A 1 0.36 -4.76 6.10
N PHE A 2 -0.81 -4.12 6.11
CA PHE A 2 -1.68 -3.94 7.28
C PHE A 2 -2.51 -5.21 7.58
N PRO A 3 -2.19 -5.99 8.63
CA PRO A 3 -2.89 -7.25 8.90
C PRO A 3 -4.31 -7.05 9.43
N GLU A 4 -4.54 -5.99 10.19
CA GLU A 4 -5.86 -5.61 10.73
C GLU A 4 -6.91 -5.36 9.63
N TYR A 5 -6.49 -4.81 8.48
CA TYR A 5 -7.38 -4.54 7.35
C TYR A 5 -7.42 -5.66 6.31
N ARG A 6 -6.92 -6.87 6.60
CA ARG A 6 -6.78 -7.93 5.58
C ARG A 6 -8.08 -8.21 4.81
N ALA A 7 -9.21 -8.29 5.51
CA ALA A 7 -10.52 -8.52 4.89
C ALA A 7 -10.92 -7.37 3.96
N LEU A 8 -10.74 -6.13 4.43
CA LEU A 8 -11.03 -4.92 3.68
C LEU A 8 -10.12 -4.78 2.45
N ILE A 9 -8.82 -5.05 2.60
CA ILE A 9 -7.84 -5.08 1.50
C ILE A 9 -8.29 -6.08 0.42
N SER A 10 -8.70 -7.29 0.80
CA SER A 10 -9.13 -8.31 -0.16
C SER A 10 -10.38 -7.89 -0.92
N ARG A 11 -11.30 -7.15 -0.28
CA ARG A 11 -12.49 -6.58 -0.92
C ARG A 11 -12.11 -5.44 -1.86
N LEU A 12 -11.37 -4.44 -1.37
CA LEU A 12 -10.99 -3.25 -2.13
C LEU A 12 -10.11 -3.57 -3.34
N LYS A 13 -9.30 -4.64 -3.29
CA LYS A 13 -8.56 -5.11 -4.48
C LYS A 13 -9.48 -5.49 -5.65
N LYS A 14 -10.73 -5.89 -5.39
CA LYS A 14 -11.70 -6.25 -6.43
C LYS A 14 -12.65 -5.09 -6.74
N ASP A 15 -13.02 -4.34 -5.71
CA ASP A 15 -14.08 -3.34 -5.76
C ASP A 15 -13.58 -1.93 -6.13
N ASN A 16 -12.30 -1.65 -5.87
CA ASN A 16 -11.71 -0.33 -6.07
C ASN A 16 -10.47 -0.41 -6.97
N THR A 17 -10.63 -0.03 -8.23
CA THR A 17 -9.55 -0.02 -9.25
C THR A 17 -8.34 0.80 -8.82
N ARG A 18 -8.56 1.95 -8.17
CA ARG A 18 -7.48 2.81 -7.66
C ARG A 18 -6.69 2.09 -6.56
N PHE A 19 -7.37 1.42 -5.64
CA PHE A 19 -6.73 0.62 -4.59
C PHE A 19 -5.95 -0.55 -5.18
N ALA A 20 -6.52 -1.27 -6.15
CA ALA A 20 -5.86 -2.37 -6.83
C ALA A 20 -4.56 -1.92 -7.53
N ALA A 21 -4.58 -0.78 -8.23
CA ALA A 21 -3.41 -0.20 -8.88
C ALA A 21 -2.32 0.19 -7.87
N LEU A 22 -2.68 0.92 -6.80
CA LEU A 22 -1.73 1.30 -5.74
C LEU A 22 -1.13 0.08 -5.04
N PHE A 23 -1.95 -0.94 -4.76
CA PHE A 23 -1.47 -2.18 -4.15
C PHE A 23 -0.47 -2.89 -5.08
N HIS A 24 -0.77 -2.96 -6.37
CA HIS A 24 0.13 -3.58 -7.35
C HIS A 24 1.45 -2.80 -7.45
N GLU A 25 1.39 -1.48 -7.55
CA GLU A 25 2.57 -0.60 -7.59
C GLU A 25 3.44 -0.75 -6.34
N HIS A 26 2.83 -0.83 -5.16
CA HIS A 26 3.55 -1.11 -3.92
C HIS A 26 4.32 -2.45 -3.98
N ASN A 27 3.71 -3.51 -4.52
CA ASN A 27 4.36 -4.81 -4.63
C ASN A 27 5.52 -4.79 -5.64
N ILE A 28 5.36 -4.10 -6.77
CA ILE A 28 6.43 -3.92 -7.75
C ILE A 28 7.61 -3.18 -7.11
N LEU A 29 7.34 -2.06 -6.43
CA LEU A 29 8.38 -1.28 -5.77
C LEU A 29 9.08 -2.06 -4.66
N ASP A 30 8.35 -2.83 -3.86
CA ASP A 30 8.93 -3.70 -2.83
C ASP A 30 9.90 -4.73 -3.43
N ALA A 31 9.48 -5.39 -4.52
CA ALA A 31 10.32 -6.34 -5.24
C ALA A 31 11.55 -5.68 -5.87
N ASP A 32 11.39 -4.49 -6.47
CA ASP A 32 12.49 -3.75 -7.09
C ASP A 32 13.52 -3.30 -6.05
N ILE A 33 13.06 -2.74 -4.92
CA ILE A 33 13.93 -2.36 -3.79
C ILE A 33 14.71 -3.58 -3.30
N LYS A 34 14.02 -4.71 -3.05
CA LYS A 34 14.68 -5.93 -2.57
C LYS A 34 15.72 -6.46 -3.56
N LYS A 35 15.41 -6.41 -4.86
CA LYS A 35 16.34 -6.80 -5.92
C LYS A 35 17.57 -5.89 -5.96
N ARG A 36 17.38 -4.57 -5.87
CA ARG A 36 18.48 -3.59 -5.83
C ARG A 36 19.36 -3.77 -4.60
N GLU A 37 18.76 -3.96 -3.42
CA GLU A 37 19.51 -4.19 -2.18
C GLU A 37 20.34 -5.49 -2.24
N MET A 38 19.86 -6.52 -2.93
CA MET A 38 20.60 -7.77 -3.12
C MET A 38 21.75 -7.63 -4.12
N VAL A 39 21.61 -6.79 -5.15
CA VAL A 39 22.62 -6.63 -6.22
C VAL A 39 23.68 -5.60 -5.87
N ALA A 40 23.30 -4.46 -5.28
CA ALA A 40 24.20 -3.32 -5.08
C ALA A 40 24.90 -3.32 -3.71
N GLY A 41 24.51 -4.19 -2.78
CA GLY A 41 25.12 -4.32 -1.44
C GLY A 41 24.91 -3.11 -0.50
N PHE A 42 24.60 -1.93 -1.02
CA PHE A 42 24.33 -0.70 -0.28
C PHE A 42 23.16 0.09 -0.89
N SER A 43 22.44 0.80 -0.02
CA SER A 43 21.27 1.62 -0.38
C SER A 43 21.74 2.87 -1.14
N ASP A 44 21.71 2.84 -2.46
CA ASP A 44 21.98 4.00 -3.32
C ASP A 44 20.84 5.04 -3.26
N ALA A 45 21.13 6.30 -3.64
CA ALA A 45 20.16 7.41 -3.65
C ALA A 45 18.87 7.09 -4.43
N GLU A 46 18.98 6.29 -5.48
CA GLU A 46 17.84 5.73 -6.22
C GLU A 46 16.97 4.82 -5.34
N THR A 47 17.58 3.95 -4.55
CA THR A 47 16.88 3.03 -3.63
C THR A 47 16.18 3.81 -2.51
N GLU A 48 16.79 4.90 -2.01
CA GLU A 48 16.14 5.79 -1.06
C GLU A 48 14.91 6.48 -1.66
N THR A 49 15.00 6.91 -2.91
CA THR A 49 13.86 7.49 -3.65
C THR A 49 12.71 6.49 -3.79
N LEU A 50 13.02 5.23 -4.12
CA LEU A 50 12.01 4.16 -4.21
C LEU A 50 11.38 3.85 -2.85
N LYS A 51 12.17 3.83 -1.76
CA LYS A 51 11.67 3.64 -0.40
C LYS A 51 10.70 4.76 -0.01
N LYS A 52 11.00 6.01 -0.36
CA LYS A 52 10.09 7.17 -0.15
C LYS A 52 8.78 7.01 -0.94
N LYS A 53 8.86 6.64 -2.22
CA LYS A 53 7.66 6.36 -3.04
C LYS A 53 6.81 5.24 -2.44
N LYS A 54 7.43 4.14 -2.00
CA LYS A 54 6.73 3.03 -1.35
C LYS A 54 6.02 3.48 -0.07
N LEU A 55 6.66 4.33 0.74
CA LEU A 55 6.04 4.90 1.94
C LEU A 55 4.81 5.75 1.59
N HIS A 56 4.91 6.57 0.54
CA HIS A 56 3.80 7.40 0.08
C HIS A 56 2.60 6.56 -0.39
N ILE A 57 2.84 5.49 -1.17
CA ILE A 57 1.77 4.58 -1.61
C ILE A 57 1.16 3.86 -0.41
N LYS A 58 1.97 3.47 0.57
CA LYS A 58 1.48 2.86 1.82
C LYS A 58 0.57 3.83 2.59
N ASP A 59 0.90 5.12 2.65
CA ASP A 59 0.06 6.15 3.26
C ASP A 59 -1.27 6.31 2.52
N GLU A 60 -1.24 6.39 1.19
CA GLU A 60 -2.47 6.46 0.38
C GLU A 60 -3.35 5.22 0.53
N LEU A 61 -2.76 4.02 0.55
CA LEU A 61 -3.48 2.78 0.85
C LEU A 61 -4.13 2.84 2.23
N TYR A 62 -3.42 3.33 3.25
CA TYR A 62 -3.96 3.48 4.60
C TYR A 62 -5.11 4.49 4.66
N ARG A 63 -4.99 5.64 3.99
CA ARG A 63 -6.06 6.64 3.89
C ARG A 63 -7.32 6.07 3.26
N ILE A 64 -7.18 5.28 2.19
CA ILE A 64 -8.31 4.59 1.58
C ILE A 64 -8.92 3.62 2.59
N LEU A 65 -8.11 2.76 3.22
CA LEU A 65 -8.59 1.79 4.21
C LEU A 65 -9.37 2.47 5.34
N LYS A 66 -8.79 3.50 5.96
CA LYS A 66 -9.43 4.28 7.02
C LYS A 66 -10.72 4.96 6.55
N SER A 67 -10.73 5.52 5.34
CA SER A 67 -11.94 6.14 4.78
C SER A 67 -13.09 5.14 4.62
N TYR A 68 -12.79 3.91 4.19
CA TYR A 68 -13.80 2.86 4.09
C TYR A 68 -14.19 2.32 5.47
N ASP A 69 -13.25 2.17 6.38
CA ASP A 69 -13.48 1.74 7.77
C ASP A 69 -14.46 2.68 8.49
N THR A 70 -14.15 3.99 8.51
CA THR A 70 -15.03 5.02 9.09
C THR A 70 -16.40 5.10 8.41
N LYS A 71 -16.49 4.90 7.08
CA LYS A 71 -17.79 4.85 6.38
C LYS A 71 -18.65 3.66 6.80
N ASN A 72 -18.06 2.56 7.23
CA ASN A 72 -18.82 1.41 7.75
C ASN A 72 -19.34 1.68 9.18
N GLU A 73 -18.69 2.53 9.97
CA GLU A 73 -19.17 2.88 11.32
C GLU A 73 -20.38 3.84 11.30
N VAL A 74 -20.43 4.78 10.36
CA VAL A 74 -21.51 5.79 10.30
C VAL A 74 -22.84 5.24 9.78
N THR A 75 -22.85 4.06 9.15
CA THR A 75 -24.09 3.45 8.61
C THR A 75 -24.82 2.51 9.58
N HIS A 76 -24.33 2.36 10.82
CA HIS A 76 -25.01 1.60 11.88
C HIS A 76 -25.49 2.44 13.08
N GLY A 77 -25.33 3.76 13.03
CA GLY A 77 -25.94 4.68 14.01
C GLY A 77 -27.32 5.13 13.54
N LYS A 78 -28.36 4.41 13.95
CA LYS A 78 -29.74 4.92 13.98
C LYS A 78 -29.85 6.11 14.94
#